data_AF-A0A924LSL6-F1
#
_entry.id   AF-A0A924LSL6-F1
#
_cell.length_a   1.000
_cell.length_b   1.000
_cell.length_c   1.000
_cell.angle_alpha   90.00
_cell.angle_beta   90.00
_cell.angle_gamma   90.00
#
_symmetry.space_group_name_H-M   'P 1'
#
loop_
_entity.id
_entity.type
_entity.pdbx_description
1 polymer ?
#
loop_
_entity_poly.entity_id
_entity_poly.type
_entity_poly.pdbx_seq_one_letter_code
_entity_poly.pdbx_strand_id
1 'polypeptide(L)'
;MKANYTVPKIIFYHDLDTPWYVYFRYENILVRKKYGLNYIKNFQDRMLEAETIKEVLHQKLKSGWNPFLKDIYNYSTKLSVIEALEFALKNKTPNISDRTFKDYRISLNHFNVSIKK
;
A
#
# COMPACT_ATOMS: atom_id res chain seq x y z
N MET A 1 19.98 -12.46 10.58
CA MET A 1 20.10 -11.64 11.80
C MET A 1 18.73 -11.11 12.16
N LYS A 2 18.30 -11.18 13.43
CA LYS A 2 17.05 -10.54 13.85
C LYS A 2 17.28 -9.02 13.89
N ALA A 3 16.41 -8.25 13.26
CA ALA A 3 16.49 -6.80 13.31
C ALA A 3 16.32 -6.32 14.77
N ASN A 4 17.17 -5.39 15.20
CA ASN A 4 17.10 -4.82 16.54
C ASN A 4 16.07 -3.68 16.55
N TYR A 5 14.95 -3.85 17.25
CA TYR A 5 13.94 -2.80 17.39
C TYR A 5 13.39 -2.71 18.82
N THR A 6 12.84 -1.53 19.17
CA THR A 6 12.12 -1.32 20.43
C THR A 6 10.62 -1.50 20.24
N VAL A 7 9.91 -1.85 21.31
CA VAL A 7 8.44 -1.88 21.31
C VAL A 7 7.88 -0.49 20.94
N PRO A 8 6.97 -0.39 19.95
CA PRO A 8 6.34 0.87 19.58
C PRO A 8 5.58 1.53 20.73
N LYS A 9 5.67 2.86 20.82
CA LYS A 9 5.03 3.68 21.85
C LYS A 9 4.27 4.84 21.20
N ILE A 10 3.17 5.23 21.81
CA ILE A 10 2.35 6.35 21.37
C ILE A 10 2.83 7.61 22.09
N ILE A 11 3.02 8.70 21.34
CA ILE A 11 3.12 10.05 21.89
C ILE A 11 1.80 10.75 21.60
N PHE A 12 1.14 11.17 22.67
CA PHE A 12 -0.12 11.88 22.66
C PHE A 12 -0.05 13.09 23.58
N TYR A 13 -0.96 14.03 23.34
CA TYR A 13 -1.12 15.25 24.10
C TYR A 13 -2.61 15.51 24.30
N HIS A 14 -3.00 16.12 25.41
CA HIS A 14 -4.40 16.51 25.64
C HIS A 14 -4.89 17.54 24.62
N ASP A 15 -3.98 18.43 24.22
CA ASP A 15 -4.21 19.34 23.10
C ASP A 15 -4.08 18.61 21.76
N LEU A 16 -5.12 18.70 20.94
CA LEU A 16 -5.23 18.01 19.67
C LEU A 16 -4.52 18.73 18.52
N ASP A 17 -4.13 19.99 18.72
CA ASP A 17 -3.30 20.75 17.78
C ASP A 17 -1.85 20.26 17.78
N THR A 18 -1.41 19.69 18.91
CA THR A 18 -0.09 19.09 19.01
C THR A 18 -0.07 17.74 18.30
N PRO A 19 0.93 17.47 17.42
CA PRO A 19 0.91 16.27 16.59
C PRO A 19 1.22 15.00 17.38
N TRP A 20 0.32 14.02 17.27
CA TRP A 20 0.48 12.66 17.76
C TRP A 20 1.23 11.81 16.74
N TYR A 21 1.96 10.82 17.26
CA TYR A 21 2.66 9.84 16.44
C TYR A 21 3.01 8.59 17.25
N VAL A 22 3.16 7.48 16.55
CA VAL A 22 3.75 6.27 17.10
C VAL A 22 5.24 6.26 16.76
N TYR A 23 6.08 5.95 17.74
CA TYR A 23 7.53 5.91 17.56
C TYR A 23 8.13 4.60 18.07
N PHE A 24 9.26 4.24 17.46
CA PHE A 24 10.11 3.14 17.88
C PHE A 24 11.53 3.38 17.35
N ARG A 25 12.52 2.66 17.87
CA ARG A 25 13.84 2.58 17.28
C ARG A 25 13.96 1.31 16.47
N TYR A 26 14.57 1.41 15.30
CA TYR A 26 15.00 0.29 14.46
C TYR A 26 16.48 0.51 14.17
N GLU A 27 17.33 -0.45 14.55
CA GLU A 27 18.79 -0.36 14.42
C GLU A 27 19.35 0.95 15.00
N ASN A 28 18.89 1.31 16.20
CA ASN A 28 19.18 2.56 16.91
C ASN A 28 18.69 3.86 16.24
N ILE A 29 18.09 3.81 15.06
CA ILE A 29 17.52 4.97 14.37
C ILE A 29 16.07 5.19 14.83
N LEU A 30 15.72 6.43 15.16
CA LEU A 30 14.38 6.80 15.59
C LEU A 30 13.43 6.88 14.38
N VAL A 31 12.34 6.11 14.43
CA VAL A 31 11.26 6.13 13.44
C VAL A 31 10.02 6.73 14.08
N ARG A 32 9.38 7.68 13.40
CA ARG A 32 8.11 8.30 13.80
C ARG A 32 7.08 8.14 12.69
N LYS A 33 5.91 7.61 13.02
CA LYS A 33 4.81 7.40 12.07
C LYS A 33 3.54 8.09 12.56
N LYS A 34 2.98 8.96 11.71
CA LYS A 34 1.78 9.76 12.00
C LYS A 34 0.50 9.13 11.46
N TYR A 35 0.56 8.41 10.34
CA TYR A 35 -0.55 7.70 9.67
C TYR A 35 -1.93 8.38 9.73
N GLY A 36 -1.99 9.70 9.55
CA GLY A 36 -3.26 10.42 9.54
C GLY A 36 -3.94 10.63 10.91
N LEU A 37 -3.32 10.22 12.03
CA LEU A 37 -3.83 10.44 13.39
C LEU A 37 -4.25 11.89 13.64
N ASN A 38 -3.48 12.84 13.12
CA ASN A 38 -3.68 14.26 13.35
C ASN A 38 -4.88 14.86 12.59
N TYR A 39 -5.53 14.09 11.70
CA TYR A 39 -6.78 14.51 11.05
C TYR A 39 -8.03 14.16 11.89
N ILE A 40 -7.91 13.24 12.85
CA ILE A 40 -9.01 12.81 13.70
C ILE A 40 -9.21 13.85 14.81
N LYS A 41 -10.35 14.56 14.83
CA LYS A 41 -10.60 15.65 15.79
C LYS A 41 -11.12 15.21 17.15
N ASN A 42 -11.44 13.93 17.32
CA ASN A 42 -11.89 13.38 18.60
C ASN A 42 -10.73 12.68 19.31
N PHE A 43 -10.52 12.97 20.59
CA PHE A 43 -9.45 12.38 21.39
C PHE A 43 -9.57 10.85 21.52
N GLN A 44 -10.77 10.34 21.80
CA GLN A 44 -11.02 8.91 21.99
C GLN A 44 -10.80 8.15 20.68
N ASP A 45 -11.35 8.66 19.58
CA ASP A 45 -11.18 8.05 18.25
C ASP A 45 -9.70 8.07 17.83
N ARG A 46 -8.99 9.18 18.08
CA ARG A 46 -7.56 9.31 17.78
C ARG A 46 -6.72 8.35 18.63
N MET A 47 -7.10 8.10 19.87
CA MET A 47 -6.42 7.15 20.76
C MET A 47 -6.62 5.71 20.31
N LEU A 48 -7.85 5.34 19.96
CA LEU A 48 -8.17 4.01 19.43
C LEU A 48 -7.41 3.72 18.12
N GLU A 49 -7.33 4.70 17.21
CA GLU A 49 -6.53 4.59 15.99
C GLU A 49 -5.03 4.48 16.31
N ALA A 50 -4.52 5.24 17.28
CA ALA A 50 -3.12 5.20 17.68
C ALA A 50 -2.72 3.85 18.29
N GLU A 51 -3.60 3.24 19.07
CA GLU A 51 -3.43 1.88 19.61
C GLU A 51 -3.41 0.83 18.50
N THR A 52 -4.33 0.93 17.55
CA THR A 52 -4.38 0.05 16.37
C THR A 52 -3.07 0.14 15.58
N ILE A 53 -2.58 1.35 15.31
CA ILE A 53 -1.30 1.57 14.62
C ILE A 53 -0.12 0.96 15.40
N LYS A 54 -0.08 1.16 16.72
CA LYS A 54 0.97 0.63 17.59
C LYS A 54 1.05 -0.89 17.49
N GLU A 55 -0.10 -1.57 17.55
CA GLU A 55 -0.18 -3.04 17.47
C GLU A 55 0.23 -3.55 16.09
N VAL A 56 -0.30 -2.95 15.02
CA VAL A 56 0.05 -3.32 13.64
C VAL A 56 1.55 -3.14 13.38
N LEU A 57 2.13 -2.02 13.81
CA LEU A 57 3.58 -1.78 13.68
C LEU A 57 4.39 -2.82 14.45
N HIS A 58 3.96 -3.16 15.67
CA HIS A 58 4.66 -4.17 16.46
C HIS A 58 4.61 -5.56 15.80
N GLN A 59 3.47 -5.96 15.25
CA GLN A 59 3.34 -7.21 14.50
C GLN A 59 4.22 -7.20 13.24
N LYS A 60 4.24 -6.10 12.48
CA LYS A 60 5.11 -5.93 11.31
C LYS A 60 6.59 -6.07 11.67
N LEU A 61 7.03 -5.43 12.76
CA LEU A 61 8.41 -5.54 13.22
C LEU A 61 8.76 -6.98 13.63
N LYS A 62 7.83 -7.70 14.29
CA LYS A 62 7.99 -9.13 14.59
C LYS A 62 8.09 -10.00 13.33
N SER A 63 7.38 -9.65 12.26
CA SER A 63 7.44 -10.37 10.99
C SER A 63 8.66 -9.99 10.13
N GLY A 64 9.57 -9.15 10.62
CA GLY A 64 10.78 -8.76 9.90
C GLY A 64 10.60 -7.60 8.92
N TRP A 65 9.54 -6.80 9.06
CA TRP A 65 9.36 -5.58 8.27
C TRP A 65 10.43 -4.53 8.61
N ASN A 66 11.00 -3.91 7.58
CA ASN A 66 11.99 -2.84 7.69
C ASN A 66 11.34 -1.48 7.38
N PRO A 67 11.37 -0.50 8.30
CA PRO A 67 10.70 0.79 8.13
C PRO A 67 11.39 1.75 7.13
N PHE A 68 12.63 1.48 6.74
CA PHE A 68 13.44 2.30 5.83
C PHE A 68 13.37 1.82 4.39
N LEU A 69 13.02 0.55 4.18
CA LEU A 69 12.63 0.11 2.86
C LEU A 69 11.30 0.79 2.55
N LYS A 70 11.24 1.51 1.42
CA LYS A 70 9.95 1.84 0.83
C LYS A 70 9.23 0.49 0.67
N ASP A 71 7.96 0.43 1.05
CA ASP A 71 7.14 -0.71 0.66
C ASP A 71 7.30 -0.80 -0.86
N ILE A 72 8.10 -1.77 -1.31
CA ILE A 72 8.04 -2.19 -2.69
C ILE A 72 6.63 -2.73 -2.71
N TYR A 73 5.70 -1.93 -3.27
CA TYR A 73 4.44 -2.46 -3.69
C TYR A 73 4.84 -3.56 -4.66
N ASN A 74 4.95 -4.78 -4.12
CA ASN A 74 4.80 -5.98 -4.89
C ASN A 74 3.36 -5.87 -5.36
N TYR A 75 3.14 -5.10 -6.42
CA TYR A 75 2.16 -5.45 -7.41
C TYR A 75 2.61 -6.82 -7.90
N SER A 76 2.32 -7.85 -7.10
CA SER A 76 2.24 -9.22 -7.59
C SER A 76 0.94 -9.29 -8.38
N THR A 77 0.79 -8.41 -9.37
CA THR A 77 0.04 -8.77 -10.56
C THR A 77 0.90 -9.85 -11.20
N LYS A 78 0.61 -11.11 -10.87
CA LYS A 78 0.79 -12.25 -11.79
C LYS A 78 -0.13 -12.06 -13.00
N LEU A 79 -0.14 -10.85 -13.56
CA LEU A 79 -0.93 -10.43 -14.69
C LEU A 79 0.10 -9.95 -15.69
N SER A 80 0.35 -10.79 -16.68
CA SER A 80 1.11 -10.40 -17.86
C SER A 80 0.45 -9.19 -18.52
N VAL A 81 1.26 -8.43 -19.26
CA VAL A 81 0.77 -7.30 -20.05
C VAL A 81 -0.38 -7.73 -20.99
N ILE A 82 -0.34 -8.96 -21.49
CA ILE A 82 -1.40 -9.54 -22.33
C ILE A 82 -2.69 -9.70 -21.53
N GLU A 83 -2.63 -10.33 -20.35
CA GLU A 83 -3.81 -10.53 -19.50
C GLU A 83 -4.41 -9.19 -19.03
N ALA A 84 -3.58 -8.18 -18.80
CA ALA A 84 -4.04 -6.83 -18.47
C ALA A 84 -4.81 -6.17 -19.62
N LEU A 85 -4.33 -6.32 -20.85
CA LEU A 85 -4.99 -5.78 -22.04
C LEU A 85 -6.27 -6.55 -22.38
N GLU A 86 -6.29 -7.87 -22.21
CA GLU A 86 -7.50 -8.68 -22.38
C GLU A 86 -8.58 -8.30 -21.35
N PHE A 87 -8.20 -8.09 -20.10
CA PHE A 87 -9.10 -7.60 -19.05
C PHE A 87 -9.68 -6.22 -19.40
N ALA A 88 -8.84 -5.29 -19.85
CA ALA A 88 -9.28 -3.97 -20.28
C ALA A 88 -10.27 -4.04 -21.45
N LEU A 89 -9.99 -4.89 -22.45
CA LEU A 89 -10.89 -5.09 -23.59
C LEU A 89 -12.24 -5.67 -23.16
N LYS A 90 -12.25 -6.69 -22.28
CA LYS A 90 -13.47 -7.31 -21.74
C LYS A 90 -14.37 -6.29 -21.02
N ASN A 91 -13.79 -5.41 -20.23
CA ASN A 91 -14.54 -4.36 -19.51
C ASN A 91 -15.05 -3.25 -20.44
N LYS A 92 -14.36 -3.06 -21.58
CA LYS A 92 -14.74 -2.05 -22.58
C LYS A 92 -15.86 -2.53 -23.51
N THR A 93 -15.97 -3.85 -23.75
CA THR A 93 -16.98 -4.48 -24.61
C THR A 93 -18.41 -3.93 -24.48
N PRO A 94 -19.02 -3.76 -23.28
CA PRO A 94 -20.39 -3.26 -23.19
C PRO A 94 -20.57 -1.81 -23.69
N ASN A 95 -19.48 -1.05 -23.84
CA ASN A 95 -19.48 0.36 -24.18
C ASN A 95 -18.92 0.65 -25.59
N ILE A 96 -18.73 -0.39 -26.42
CA ILE A 96 -18.19 -0.24 -27.79
C ILE A 96 -18.99 -1.05 -28.80
N SER A 97 -18.92 -0.64 -30.06
CA SER A 97 -19.53 -1.38 -31.16
C SER A 97 -18.78 -2.68 -31.47
N ASP A 98 -19.46 -3.65 -32.09
CA ASP A 98 -18.85 -4.91 -32.55
C ASP A 98 -17.67 -4.67 -33.50
N ARG A 99 -17.75 -3.63 -34.34
CA ARG A 99 -16.66 -3.24 -35.24
C ARG A 99 -15.43 -2.79 -34.44
N THR A 100 -15.62 -1.89 -33.50
CA THR A 100 -14.55 -1.39 -32.61
C THR A 100 -13.94 -2.51 -31.79
N PHE A 101 -14.75 -3.45 -31.29
CA PHE A 101 -14.26 -4.62 -30.57
C PHE A 101 -13.38 -5.52 -31.46
N LYS A 102 -13.81 -5.78 -32.70
CA LYS A 102 -13.02 -6.56 -33.67
C LYS A 102 -11.69 -5.88 -33.97
N ASP A 103 -11.69 -4.57 -34.21
CA ASP A 103 -10.49 -3.80 -34.50
C ASP A 103 -9.50 -3.87 -33.31
N TYR A 104 -9.98 -3.66 -32.08
CA TYR A 104 -9.14 -3.77 -30.87
C TYR A 104 -8.61 -5.18 -30.66
N ARG A 105 -9.41 -6.21 -30.93
CA ARG A 105 -8.97 -7.61 -30.83
C ARG A 105 -7.88 -7.94 -31.85
N ILE A 106 -7.99 -7.42 -33.07
CA ILE A 106 -6.95 -7.58 -34.11
C ILE A 106 -5.65 -6.91 -33.65
N SER A 107 -5.71 -5.66 -33.16
CA SER A 107 -4.53 -4.97 -32.64
C SER A 107 -3.88 -5.71 -31.47
N LEU A 108 -4.67 -6.25 -30.54
CA LEU A 108 -4.18 -7.04 -29.41
C LEU A 108 -3.48 -8.33 -29.85
N ASN A 109 -4.02 -9.01 -30.87
CA ASN A 109 -3.38 -10.19 -31.45
C ASN A 109 -2.04 -9.85 -32.10
N HIS A 110 -1.95 -8.76 -32.86
CA HIS A 110 -0.68 -8.31 -33.44
C HIS A 110 0.36 -7.99 -32.36
N PHE A 111 -0.05 -7.33 -31.29
CA PHE A 111 0.81 -7.03 -30.14
C PHE A 111 1.32 -8.30 -29.46
N ASN A 112 0.45 -9.28 -29.21
CA ASN A 112 0.80 -10.58 -28.63
C ASN A 112 1.82 -11.35 -29.49
N VAL A 113 1.64 -11.36 -30.82
CA VAL A 113 2.59 -11.99 -31.75
C VAL A 113 3.94 -11.28 -31.74
N SER A 114 3.94 -9.94 -31.65
CA SER A 114 5.17 -9.14 -31.70
C SER A 114 6.05 -9.31 -30.46
N ILE A 115 5.44 -9.54 -29.30
CA ILE A 115 6.15 -9.74 -28.02
C ILE A 115 6.72 -11.16 -27.87
N LYS A 116 6.19 -12.14 -28.63
CA LYS A 116 6.64 -13.53 -28.60
C LYS A 116 7.82 -13.82 -29.55
N LYS A 117 8.23 -12.85 -30.38
CA LYS A 117 9.42 -12.92 -31.22
C LYS A 117 10.63 -12.37 -30.48
#